data_AF-A0A517XQ88-F1
#
_entry.id   AF-A0A517XQ88-F1
#
_cell.length_a   1.000
_cell.length_b   1.000
_cell.length_c   1.000
_cell.angle_alpha   90.00
_cell.angle_beta   90.00
_cell.angle_gamma   90.00
#
_symmetry.space_group_name_H-M   'P 1'
#
loop_
_entity.id
_entity.type
_entity.pdbx_description
1 polymer ?
#
loop_
_entity_poly.entity_id
_entity_poly.type
_entity_poly.pdbx_seq_one_letter_code
_entity_poly.pdbx_strand_id
1 'polypeptide(L)'
;MTGFALTTAELPAALLDGVAARVHRRGGADEVQFHWWQEPAVLPVRWDGALRLLRWGCKDRRSRLPLGGWLTEEAVEAVAGARPELALVPANLGHINGRWLLIDVGVRGVVLPAVRGEPVVYVLVRPSTNYYRNLSGQEPMMPVFENQVV
;
A
#
# COMPACT_ATOMS: atom_id res chain seq x y z
N MET A 1 5.01 7.00 3.97
CA MET A 1 4.50 5.82 4.72
C MET A 1 5.14 4.56 4.15
N THR A 2 5.78 3.73 4.98
CA THR A 2 6.66 2.62 4.58
C THR A 2 6.15 1.22 4.94
N GLY A 3 4.97 1.14 5.58
CA GLY A 3 4.29 -0.13 5.81
C GLY A 3 2.82 0.08 6.13
N PHE A 4 2.05 -1.00 6.10
CA PHE A 4 0.62 -1.03 6.40
C PHE A 4 0.32 -2.25 7.27
N ALA A 5 -0.70 -2.18 8.11
CA ALA A 5 -1.21 -3.32 8.84
C ALA A 5 -2.69 -3.51 8.60
N LEU A 6 -3.11 -4.76 8.49
CA LEU A 6 -4.50 -5.17 8.33
C LEU A 6 -4.81 -6.27 9.35
N THR A 7 -5.97 -6.22 9.98
CA THR A 7 -6.37 -7.27 10.92
C THR A 7 -6.44 -8.64 10.21
N THR A 8 -6.04 -9.70 10.90
CA THR A 8 -6.13 -11.06 10.35
C THR A 8 -7.57 -11.46 10.01
N ALA A 9 -8.56 -10.89 10.72
CA ALA A 9 -9.99 -11.11 10.46
C ALA A 9 -10.46 -10.54 9.12
N GLU A 10 -9.76 -9.55 8.56
CA GLU A 10 -10.08 -8.94 7.26
C GLU A 10 -9.37 -9.62 6.08
N LEU A 11 -8.49 -10.59 6.36
CA LEU A 11 -7.80 -11.38 5.36
C LEU A 11 -8.48 -12.75 5.18
N PRO A 12 -8.82 -13.16 3.95
CA PRO A 12 -9.20 -14.53 3.67
C PRO A 12 -8.11 -15.51 4.11
N ALA A 13 -8.50 -16.62 4.73
CA ALA A 13 -7.57 -17.63 5.25
C ALA A 13 -6.55 -18.09 4.20
N ALA A 14 -6.99 -18.27 2.94
CA ALA A 14 -6.11 -18.66 1.83
C ALA A 14 -4.98 -17.66 1.53
N LEU A 15 -5.16 -16.37 1.85
CA LEU A 15 -4.09 -15.37 1.71
C LEU A 15 -3.20 -15.31 2.95
N LEU A 16 -3.74 -15.63 4.13
CA LEU A 16 -3.03 -15.58 5.40
C LEU A 16 -1.85 -16.54 5.43
N ASP A 17 -2.00 -17.75 4.87
CA ASP A 17 -0.94 -18.76 4.83
C ASP A 17 0.33 -18.24 4.14
N GLY A 18 0.17 -17.44 3.07
CA GLY A 18 1.29 -16.82 2.33
C GLY A 18 2.02 -15.72 3.10
N VAL A 19 1.45 -15.22 4.21
CA VAL A 19 1.98 -14.10 5.01
C VAL A 19 1.97 -14.38 6.51
N ALA A 20 1.84 -15.64 6.92
CA ALA A 20 1.75 -16.03 8.34
C ALA A 20 2.96 -15.55 9.17
N ALA A 21 4.16 -15.55 8.56
CA ALA A 21 5.38 -15.05 9.18
C ALA A 21 5.37 -13.52 9.44
N ARG A 22 4.35 -12.80 8.96
CA ARG A 22 4.17 -11.36 9.14
C ARG A 22 3.04 -11.03 10.14
N VAL A 23 2.52 -12.03 10.84
CA VAL A 23 1.50 -11.83 11.88
C VAL A 23 2.17 -11.26 13.13
N HIS A 24 1.60 -10.18 13.64
CA HIS A 24 2.01 -9.52 14.87
C HIS A 24 0.81 -9.37 15.79
N ARG A 25 1.07 -9.46 17.09
CA ARG A 25 0.05 -9.23 18.11
C ARG A 25 0.18 -7.83 18.68
N ARG A 26 -0.88 -7.03 18.60
CA ARG A 26 -0.96 -5.67 19.14
C ARG A 26 -2.28 -5.50 19.89
N GLY A 27 -2.22 -5.08 21.15
CA GLY A 27 -3.43 -4.75 21.92
C GLY A 27 -4.46 -5.89 22.04
N GLY A 28 -4.03 -7.15 21.97
CA GLY A 28 -4.93 -8.30 22.03
C GLY A 28 -5.59 -8.71 20.70
N ALA A 29 -5.23 -8.08 19.58
CA ALA A 29 -5.62 -8.48 18.24
C ALA A 29 -4.40 -8.89 17.40
N ASP A 30 -4.63 -9.80 16.45
CA ASP A 30 -3.60 -10.21 15.49
C ASP A 30 -3.77 -9.42 14.19
N GLU A 31 -2.69 -8.79 13.76
CA GLU A 31 -2.58 -8.01 12.53
C GLU A 31 -1.48 -8.58 11.64
N VAL A 32 -1.64 -8.50 10.32
CA VAL A 32 -0.58 -8.78 9.36
C VAL A 32 0.08 -7.46 8.99
N GLN A 33 1.40 -7.38 9.16
CA GLN A 33 2.16 -6.19 8.80
C GLN A 33 2.88 -6.36 7.47
N PHE A 34 2.64 -5.44 6.55
CA PHE A 34 3.23 -5.38 5.23
C PHE A 34 4.22 -4.23 5.16
N HIS A 35 5.52 -4.53 5.18
CA HIS A 35 6.56 -3.51 5.16
C HIS A 35 7.27 -3.46 3.80
N TRP A 36 7.59 -2.25 3.34
CA TRP A 36 8.25 -2.04 2.05
C TRP A 36 9.59 -2.78 1.93
N TRP A 37 10.35 -2.87 3.02
CA TRP A 37 11.67 -3.52 3.02
C TRP A 37 11.62 -5.04 3.09
N GLN A 38 10.46 -5.65 3.38
CA GLN A 38 10.33 -7.11 3.38
C GLN A 38 10.41 -7.65 1.94
N GLU A 39 10.91 -8.88 1.80
CA GLU A 39 10.93 -9.61 0.54
C GLU A 39 10.09 -10.90 0.65
N PRO A 40 9.14 -11.14 -0.28
CA PRO A 40 8.70 -10.22 -1.32
C PRO A 40 7.95 -9.01 -0.74
N ALA A 41 8.15 -7.81 -1.29
CA ALA A 41 7.34 -6.65 -0.93
C ALA A 41 5.95 -6.81 -1.55
N VAL A 42 4.92 -7.00 -0.72
CA VAL A 42 3.54 -7.24 -1.15
C VAL A 42 2.56 -6.43 -0.32
N LEU A 43 1.39 -6.14 -0.89
CA LEU A 43 0.26 -5.50 -0.21
C LEU A 43 -1.03 -6.28 -0.45
N PRO A 44 -1.97 -6.28 0.51
CA PRO A 44 -3.35 -6.65 0.25
C PRO A 44 -4.01 -5.58 -0.63
N VAL A 45 -4.69 -5.99 -1.69
CA VAL A 45 -5.31 -5.09 -2.66
C VAL A 45 -6.70 -5.61 -3.02
N ARG A 46 -7.72 -4.76 -2.83
CA ARG A 46 -9.05 -4.96 -3.40
C ARG A 46 -9.03 -4.41 -4.83
N TRP A 47 -9.01 -5.32 -5.79
CA TRP A 47 -8.96 -5.04 -7.22
C TRP A 47 -9.75 -6.11 -7.97
N ASP A 48 -10.52 -5.70 -8.98
CA ASP A 48 -11.36 -6.62 -9.77
C ASP A 48 -12.31 -7.45 -8.88
N GLY A 49 -12.99 -6.78 -7.94
CA GLY A 49 -13.98 -7.38 -7.03
C GLY A 49 -13.43 -8.33 -5.96
N ALA A 50 -12.12 -8.60 -5.93
CA ALA A 50 -11.51 -9.56 -5.02
C ALA A 50 -10.35 -8.95 -4.23
N LEU A 51 -10.09 -9.50 -3.03
CA LEU A 51 -8.87 -9.22 -2.29
C LEU A 51 -7.75 -10.15 -2.78
N ARG A 52 -6.60 -9.59 -3.13
CA ARG A 52 -5.41 -10.31 -3.61
C ARG A 52 -4.16 -9.76 -2.93
N LEU A 53 -3.11 -10.56 -2.84
CA LEU A 53 -1.78 -10.07 -2.50
C LEU A 53 -1.05 -9.72 -3.79
N LEU A 54 -0.73 -8.45 -4.00
CA LEU A 54 0.01 -7.98 -5.17
C LEU A 54 1.39 -7.50 -4.77
N ARG A 55 2.35 -7.61 -5.69
CA ARG A 55 3.68 -7.02 -5.50
C ARG A 55 3.56 -5.52 -5.31
N TRP A 56 4.14 -5.04 -4.22
CA TRP A 56 4.26 -3.63 -3.93
C TRP A 56 5.42 -3.06 -4.76
N GLY A 57 5.07 -2.24 -5.74
CA GLY A 57 5.99 -1.41 -6.50
C GLY A 57 7.11 -2.16 -7.22
N CYS A 58 8.17 -1.42 -7.53
CA CYS A 58 9.35 -1.96 -8.18
C CYS A 58 10.63 -1.49 -7.48
N LYS A 59 11.48 -2.44 -7.12
CA LYS A 59 12.83 -2.16 -6.56
C LYS A 59 13.95 -2.29 -7.61
N ASP A 60 13.65 -2.85 -8.77
CA ASP A 60 14.61 -3.04 -9.85
C ASP A 60 14.73 -1.78 -10.71
N ARG A 61 15.93 -1.20 -10.75
CA ARG A 61 16.27 -0.02 -11.57
C ARG A 61 16.35 -0.32 -13.06
N ARG A 62 16.43 -1.59 -13.46
CA ARG A 62 16.44 -2.02 -14.87
C ARG A 62 15.04 -2.25 -15.43
N SER A 63 14.04 -2.32 -14.55
CA SER A 63 12.64 -2.44 -14.95
C SER A 63 12.15 -1.17 -15.65
N ARG A 64 11.17 -1.34 -16.55
CA ARG A 64 10.44 -0.21 -17.16
C ARG A 64 9.36 0.36 -16.24
N LEU A 65 9.06 -0.33 -15.14
CA LEU A 65 8.09 0.15 -14.15
C LEU A 65 8.68 1.32 -13.35
N PRO A 66 7.85 2.27 -12.88
CA PRO A 66 8.31 3.29 -11.95
C PRO A 66 9.04 2.69 -10.75
N LEU A 67 10.19 3.26 -10.40
CA LEU A 67 10.97 2.83 -9.24
C LEU A 67 10.30 3.28 -7.94
N GLY A 68 10.27 2.40 -6.94
CA GLY A 68 9.66 2.65 -5.63
C GLY A 68 8.30 1.98 -5.45
N GLY A 69 7.65 2.29 -4.33
CA GLY A 69 6.34 1.75 -3.93
C GLY A 69 5.18 2.75 -4.02
N TRP A 70 5.43 3.97 -4.50
CA TRP A 70 4.48 5.08 -4.48
C TRP A 70 4.44 5.78 -5.83
N LEU A 71 3.27 6.32 -6.20
CA LEU A 71 3.10 7.17 -7.37
C LEU A 71 2.34 8.45 -6.99
N THR A 72 2.73 9.57 -7.57
CA THR A 72 1.92 10.79 -7.57
C THR A 72 0.88 10.73 -8.70
N GLU A 73 -0.12 11.59 -8.69
CA GLU A 73 -1.09 11.68 -9.79
C GLU A 73 -0.39 11.98 -11.12
N GLU A 74 0.60 12.86 -11.13
CA GLU A 74 1.40 13.16 -12.33
C GLU A 74 2.19 11.95 -12.82
N ALA A 75 2.71 11.13 -11.91
CA ALA A 75 3.40 9.90 -12.25
C ALA A 75 2.45 8.82 -12.81
N VAL A 76 1.18 8.81 -12.38
CA VAL A 76 0.14 7.95 -12.95
C VAL A 76 -0.16 8.34 -14.40
N GLU A 77 -0.30 9.64 -14.68
CA GLU A 77 -0.49 10.14 -16.05
C GLU A 77 0.69 9.77 -16.96
N ALA A 78 1.92 9.84 -16.45
CA ALA A 78 3.11 9.45 -17.21
C ALA A 78 3.13 7.96 -17.60
N VAL A 79 2.37 7.10 -16.90
CA VAL A 79 2.23 5.67 -17.21
C VAL A 79 0.85 5.32 -17.77
N ALA A 80 0.05 6.30 -18.21
CA ALA A 80 -1.30 6.07 -18.74
C ALA A 80 -1.35 5.02 -19.87
N GLY A 81 -0.29 4.92 -20.69
CA GLY A 81 -0.16 3.89 -21.73
C GLY A 81 -0.14 2.45 -21.21
N ALA A 82 0.21 2.24 -19.94
CA ALA A 82 0.13 0.95 -19.25
C ALA A 82 -1.28 0.66 -18.67
N ARG A 83 -2.25 1.55 -18.90
CA ARG A 83 -3.64 1.45 -18.43
C ARG A 83 -3.73 1.25 -16.90
N PRO A 84 -3.24 2.23 -16.11
CA PRO A 84 -3.33 2.17 -14.66
C PRO A 84 -4.79 2.06 -14.20
N GLU A 85 -5.04 1.21 -13.21
CA GLU A 85 -6.35 1.00 -12.61
C GLU A 85 -6.31 1.40 -11.13
N LEU A 86 -7.33 2.13 -10.68
CA LEU A 86 -7.47 2.45 -9.26
C LEU A 86 -7.85 1.19 -8.48
N ALA A 87 -7.27 1.05 -7.29
CA ALA A 87 -7.55 -0.02 -6.36
C ALA A 87 -7.57 0.49 -4.92
N LEU A 88 -8.07 -0.33 -4.00
CA LEU A 88 -8.01 -0.05 -2.57
C LEU A 88 -6.98 -0.98 -1.92
N VAL A 89 -6.02 -0.41 -1.18
CA VAL A 89 -5.15 -1.14 -0.26
C VAL A 89 -5.77 -1.03 1.12
N PRO A 90 -6.56 -2.03 1.59
CA PRO A 90 -7.14 -1.99 2.92
C PRO A 90 -6.06 -2.01 3.98
N ALA A 91 -6.21 -1.17 5.00
CA ALA A 91 -5.31 -1.07 6.12
C ALA A 91 -6.03 -0.44 7.32
N ASN A 92 -5.75 -0.94 8.52
CA ASN A 92 -6.19 -0.33 9.77
C ASN A 92 -5.10 0.57 10.38
N LEU A 93 -3.83 0.35 9.99
CA LEU A 93 -2.69 1.15 10.42
C LEU A 93 -1.72 1.42 9.29
N GLY A 94 -1.09 2.59 9.34
CA GLY A 94 -0.01 3.01 8.45
C GLY A 94 1.28 3.28 9.21
N HIS A 95 2.39 2.67 8.77
CA HIS A 95 3.71 2.85 9.37
C HIS A 95 4.48 4.00 8.71
N ILE A 96 4.91 4.98 9.49
CA ILE A 96 5.72 6.10 9.01
C ILE A 96 6.65 6.57 10.13
N ASN A 97 7.95 6.74 9.83
CA ASN A 97 8.96 7.24 10.77
C ASN A 97 8.94 6.55 12.16
N GLY A 98 8.80 5.22 12.18
CA GLY A 98 8.76 4.43 13.41
C GLY A 98 7.44 4.50 14.19
N ARG A 99 6.42 5.15 13.63
CA ARG A 99 5.09 5.34 14.25
C ARG A 99 4.03 4.62 13.43
N TRP A 100 2.97 4.19 14.11
CA TRP A 100 1.77 3.64 13.49
C TRP A 100 0.63 4.65 13.63
N LEU A 101 0.02 5.01 12.51
CA LEU A 101 -1.12 5.93 12.42
C LEU A 101 -2.38 5.13 12.09
N LEU A 102 -3.52 5.50 12.68
CA LEU A 102 -4.81 4.88 12.38
C LEU A 102 -5.26 5.20 10.95
N ILE A 103 -5.82 4.18 10.30
CA ILE A 103 -6.44 4.27 8.98
C ILE A 103 -7.81 3.61 9.10
N ASP A 104 -8.86 4.32 8.66
CA ASP A 104 -10.24 3.86 8.87
C ASP A 104 -10.66 2.79 7.85
N VAL A 105 -10.23 2.95 6.59
CA VAL A 105 -10.63 2.06 5.47
C VAL A 105 -9.41 1.49 4.76
N GLY A 106 -8.47 2.37 4.40
CA GLY A 106 -7.28 2.01 3.65
C GLY A 106 -6.72 3.21 2.91
N VAL A 107 -5.87 2.93 1.93
CA VAL A 107 -5.30 3.94 1.02
C VAL A 107 -5.57 3.57 -0.43
N ARG A 108 -5.62 4.57 -1.29
CA ARG A 108 -5.73 4.35 -2.73
C ARG A 108 -4.44 3.76 -3.28
N GLY A 109 -4.60 2.68 -4.01
CA GLY A 109 -3.57 2.06 -4.82
C GLY A 109 -3.79 2.34 -6.30
N VAL A 110 -2.73 2.18 -7.06
CA VAL A 110 -2.74 2.13 -8.52
C VAL A 110 -2.15 0.81 -8.93
N VAL A 111 -2.97 -0.05 -9.51
CA VAL A 111 -2.53 -1.28 -10.14
C VAL A 111 -2.06 -0.93 -11.54
N LEU A 112 -0.84 -1.34 -11.89
CA LEU A 112 -0.38 -1.39 -13.27
C LEU A 112 -0.61 -2.82 -13.76
N PRO A 113 -1.62 -3.06 -14.62
CA PRO A 113 -1.84 -4.36 -15.23
C PRO A 113 -0.59 -4.76 -16.02
N ALA A 114 -0.14 -5.99 -15.83
CA ALA A 114 1.02 -6.44 -16.56
C ALA A 114 0.67 -6.75 -18.02
N VAL A 115 1.37 -6.13 -18.96
CA VAL A 115 1.34 -6.55 -20.39
C VAL A 115 2.08 -7.89 -20.56
N ARG A 116 3.10 -8.14 -19.72
CA ARG A 116 3.76 -9.43 -19.51
C ARG A 116 4.22 -9.52 -18.06
N GLY A 117 3.76 -10.52 -17.31
CA GLY A 117 4.13 -10.74 -15.91
C GLY A 117 2.95 -10.59 -14.94
N GLU A 118 3.27 -10.44 -13.66
CA GLU A 118 2.26 -10.22 -12.60
C GLU A 118 1.95 -8.73 -12.44
N PRO A 119 0.68 -8.36 -12.18
CA PRO A 119 0.30 -6.98 -11.89
C PRO A 119 1.02 -6.46 -10.64
N VAL A 120 1.30 -5.16 -10.64
CA VAL A 120 2.03 -4.48 -9.57
C VAL A 120 1.17 -3.36 -9.01
N VAL A 121 1.14 -3.23 -7.69
CA VAL A 121 0.44 -2.13 -7.02
C VAL A 121 1.42 -1.08 -6.51
N TYR A 122 1.07 0.18 -6.72
CA TYR A 122 1.71 1.35 -6.12
C TYR A 122 0.73 2.02 -5.19
N VAL A 123 1.20 2.63 -4.10
CA VAL A 123 0.36 3.48 -3.26
C VAL A 123 0.29 4.87 -3.89
N LEU A 124 -0.93 5.37 -4.12
CA LEU A 124 -1.11 6.73 -4.59
C LEU A 124 -0.78 7.72 -3.47
N VAL A 125 0.05 8.70 -3.76
CA VAL A 125 0.47 9.74 -2.82
C VAL A 125 0.22 11.13 -3.37
N ARG A 126 0.04 12.09 -2.46
CA ARG A 126 -0.13 13.51 -2.76
C ARG A 126 0.68 14.37 -1.79
N PRO A 127 0.91 15.67 -2.07
CA PRO A 127 1.50 16.56 -1.09
C PRO A 127 0.75 16.52 0.24
N SER A 128 1.49 16.42 1.35
CA SER A 128 0.90 16.32 2.69
C SER A 128 0.12 17.57 3.06
N THR A 129 -0.94 17.40 3.84
CA THR A 129 -1.57 18.50 4.57
C THR A 129 -0.67 18.98 5.72
N ASN A 130 -0.94 20.18 6.26
CA ASN A 130 -0.28 20.65 7.48
C ASN A 130 -0.50 19.70 8.65
N TYR A 131 -1.73 19.18 8.79
CA TYR A 131 -2.09 18.26 9.86
C TYR A 131 -1.30 16.95 9.74
N TYR A 132 -1.30 16.33 8.56
CA TYR A 132 -0.53 15.11 8.32
C TYR A 132 0.97 15.31 8.59
N ARG A 133 1.56 16.43 8.17
CA ARG A 133 2.97 16.75 8.48
C ARG A 133 3.22 16.78 9.98
N ASN A 134 2.40 17.48 10.75
CA ASN A 134 2.59 17.54 12.20
C ASN A 134 2.45 16.17 12.86
N LEU A 135 1.52 15.34 12.39
CA LEU A 135 1.30 13.98 12.87
C LEU A 135 2.47 13.02 12.52
N SER A 136 2.98 13.11 11.29
CA SER A 136 3.95 12.17 10.72
C SER A 136 5.43 12.58 10.84
N GLY A 137 5.72 13.77 11.38
CA GLY A 137 7.08 14.28 11.51
C GLY A 137 7.60 14.99 10.26
N GLN A 138 6.77 15.87 9.68
CA GLN A 138 7.07 16.72 8.53
C GLN A 138 7.25 15.98 7.19
N GLU A 139 6.57 14.86 7.01
CA GLU A 139 6.62 14.10 5.75
C GLU A 139 6.03 14.92 4.60
N PRO A 140 6.75 15.09 3.47
CA PRO A 140 6.31 15.94 2.37
C PRO A 140 5.15 15.34 1.58
N MET A 141 5.06 14.00 1.56
CA MET A 141 4.03 13.25 0.84
C MET A 141 3.22 12.39 1.79
N MET A 142 1.92 12.30 1.53
CA MET A 142 0.98 11.45 2.24
C MET A 142 0.31 10.47 1.28
N PRO A 143 -0.03 9.25 1.71
CA PRO A 143 -0.96 8.41 0.97
C PRO A 143 -2.30 9.11 0.78
N VAL A 144 -2.95 8.85 -0.35
CA VAL A 144 -4.35 9.25 -0.52
C VAL A 144 -5.21 8.27 0.25
N PHE A 145 -5.71 8.69 1.42
CA PHE A 145 -6.58 7.85 2.24
C PHE A 145 -7.96 7.68 1.60
N GLU A 146 -8.53 6.49 1.76
CA GLU A 146 -9.88 6.19 1.28
C GLU A 146 -10.92 6.62 2.32
N ASN A 147 -11.84 7.51 1.92
CA ASN A 147 -12.93 8.04 2.75
C ASN A 147 -12.52 8.61 4.12
N GLN A 148 -11.28 9.05 4.27
CA GLN A 148 -10.75 9.64 5.50
C GLN A 148 -10.09 10.99 5.19
N VAL A 149 -10.43 12.01 5.98
CA VAL A 149 -9.86 13.36 5.85
C VAL A 149 -8.73 13.51 6.87
N VAL A 150 -7.52 13.82 6.36
CA VAL A 150 -6.29 14.00 7.14
C VAL A 150 -5.51 15.17 6.57
#